data_AF-A0A4S1H2T5-F1
#
_entry.id   AF-A0A4S1H2T5-F1
#
_cell.length_a   1.000
_cell.length_b   1.000
_cell.length_c   1.000
_cell.angle_alpha   90.00
_cell.angle_beta   90.00
_cell.angle_gamma   90.00
#
_symmetry.space_group_name_H-M   'P 1'
#
loop_
_entity.id
_entity.type
_entity.pdbx_description
1 polymer ?
#
loop_
_entity_poly.entity_id
_entity_poly.type
_entity_poly.pdbx_seq_one_letter_code
_entity_poly.pdbx_strand_id
1 'polypeptide(L)'
;MLKTLLDRVRAAFTRALAAALAAAFAFWVAHRWLGHPQPVFAAISALICLAPGIPSHVRQGLGLMVGVTVGILVGEIALLVPHDFAEIRLASATFIAMILASMFGLPPVVPIQAGASAMLVLLMGPQVAGLVRFIDVIVGVATGVTVALVFFRERLKL
;
A
#
# COMPACT_ATOMS: atom_id res chain seq x y z
N MET A 1 -9.22 -24.12 -22.21
CA MET A 1 -9.02 -23.68 -20.81
C MET A 1 -7.54 -23.50 -20.46
N LEU A 2 -6.69 -24.55 -20.53
CA LEU A 2 -5.26 -24.46 -20.14
C LEU A 2 -4.45 -23.42 -20.95
N LYS A 3 -4.62 -23.38 -22.28
CA LYS A 3 -3.94 -22.38 -23.15
C LYS A 3 -4.29 -20.95 -22.73
N THR A 4 -5.58 -20.67 -22.50
CA THR A 4 -6.07 -19.36 -22.04
C THR A 4 -5.48 -18.95 -20.69
N LEU A 5 -5.27 -19.90 -19.76
CA LEU A 5 -4.61 -19.62 -18.48
C LEU A 5 -3.12 -19.28 -18.67
N LEU A 6 -2.41 -20.04 -19.52
CA LEU A 6 -1.01 -19.79 -19.85
C LEU A 6 -0.81 -18.41 -20.50
N ASP A 7 -1.70 -18.01 -21.39
CA ASP A 7 -1.62 -16.70 -22.05
C ASP A 7 -1.81 -15.56 -21.04
N ARG A 8 -2.74 -15.70 -20.08
CA ARG A 8 -2.94 -14.74 -18.99
C ARG A 8 -1.72 -14.65 -18.08
N VAL A 9 -1.12 -15.79 -17.72
CA VAL A 9 0.10 -15.82 -16.91
C VAL A 9 1.25 -15.13 -17.63
N ARG A 10 1.48 -15.47 -18.91
CA ARG A 10 2.54 -14.83 -19.72
C ARG A 10 2.34 -13.33 -19.84
N ALA A 11 1.10 -12.87 -20.01
CA ALA A 11 0.78 -11.45 -20.09
C ALA A 11 1.01 -10.70 -18.75
N ALA A 12 0.82 -11.37 -17.61
CA ALA A 12 1.00 -10.78 -16.28
C ALA A 12 2.44 -10.91 -15.75
N PHE A 13 3.20 -11.91 -16.22
CA PHE A 13 4.47 -12.34 -15.63
C PHE A 13 5.45 -11.19 -15.39
N THR A 14 5.78 -10.42 -16.42
CA THR A 14 6.76 -9.34 -16.33
C THR A 14 6.37 -8.28 -15.31
N ARG A 15 5.08 -7.91 -15.27
CA ARG A 15 4.57 -6.88 -14.35
C ARG A 15 4.53 -7.40 -12.92
N ALA A 16 4.07 -8.64 -12.72
CA ALA A 16 4.05 -9.28 -11.42
C ALA A 16 5.47 -9.44 -10.85
N LEU A 17 6.43 -9.87 -11.68
CA LEU A 17 7.83 -9.99 -11.29
C LEU A 17 8.43 -8.63 -10.91
N ALA A 18 8.21 -7.59 -11.72
CA ALA A 18 8.70 -6.25 -11.41
C ALA A 18 8.11 -5.71 -10.10
N ALA A 19 6.80 -5.90 -9.86
CA ALA A 19 6.15 -5.49 -8.62
C ALA A 19 6.69 -6.25 -7.40
N ALA A 20 6.94 -7.56 -7.53
CA ALA A 20 7.53 -8.37 -6.47
C ALA A 20 8.97 -7.93 -6.13
N LEU A 21 9.80 -7.69 -7.15
CA LEU A 21 11.17 -7.20 -6.97
C LEU A 21 11.20 -5.80 -6.37
N ALA A 22 10.32 -4.90 -6.80
CA ALA A 22 10.19 -3.56 -6.24
C ALA A 22 9.75 -3.60 -4.77
N ALA A 23 8.80 -4.47 -4.41
CA ALA A 23 8.37 -4.66 -3.02
C ALA A 23 9.51 -5.16 -2.14
N ALA A 24 10.26 -6.17 -2.60
CA ALA A 24 11.44 -6.67 -1.89
C ALA A 24 12.53 -5.60 -1.73
N PHE A 25 12.75 -4.79 -2.77
CA PHE A 25 13.72 -3.70 -2.74
C PHE A 25 13.30 -2.59 -1.77
N ALA A 26 12.04 -2.13 -1.82
CA ALA A 26 11.53 -1.11 -0.91
C ALA A 26 11.61 -1.56 0.55
N PHE A 27 11.25 -2.82 0.83
CA PHE A 27 11.42 -3.43 2.14
C PHE A 27 12.88 -3.41 2.58
N TRP A 28 13.80 -3.85 1.72
CA TRP A 28 15.22 -3.88 2.02
C TRP A 28 15.78 -2.49 2.31
N VAL A 29 15.39 -1.47 1.53
CA VAL A 29 15.81 -0.07 1.76
C VAL A 29 15.34 0.40 3.14
N ALA A 30 14.05 0.30 3.43
CA ALA A 30 13.51 0.73 4.72
C ALA A 30 14.10 -0.05 5.90
N HIS A 31 14.30 -1.36 5.74
CA HIS A 31 14.85 -2.19 6.80
C HIS A 31 16.33 -1.89 7.05
N ARG A 32 17.15 -1.87 5.99
CA ARG A 32 18.60 -1.85 6.12
C ARG A 32 19.17 -0.44 6.20
N TRP A 33 18.55 0.54 5.53
CA TRP A 33 19.05 1.91 5.47
C TRP A 33 18.36 2.81 6.49
N LEU A 34 17.06 2.62 6.74
CA LEU A 34 16.31 3.40 7.74
C LEU A 34 16.21 2.70 9.10
N GLY A 35 16.61 1.42 9.19
CA GLY A 35 16.60 0.67 10.44
C GLY A 35 15.20 0.26 10.91
N HIS A 36 14.20 0.30 10.04
CA HIS A 36 12.83 -0.06 10.42
C HIS A 36 12.71 -1.59 10.60
N PRO A 37 12.18 -2.07 11.73
CA PRO A 37 12.23 -3.51 12.06
C PRO A 37 11.37 -4.36 11.11
N GLN A 38 10.18 -3.87 10.74
CA GLN A 38 9.22 -4.57 9.88
C GLN A 38 8.52 -3.60 8.92
N PRO A 39 9.20 -3.15 7.84
CA PRO A 39 8.66 -2.13 6.93
C PRO A 39 7.66 -2.69 5.91
N VAL A 40 6.58 -3.29 6.42
CA VAL A 40 5.51 -3.90 5.62
C VAL A 40 4.85 -2.87 4.70
N PHE A 41 4.69 -1.63 5.17
CA PHE A 41 4.12 -0.54 4.39
C PHE A 41 4.96 -0.19 3.16
N ALA A 42 6.29 -0.29 3.24
CA ALA A 42 7.18 -0.03 2.10
C ALA A 42 6.99 -1.10 1.01
N ALA A 43 6.94 -2.37 1.42
CA ALA A 43 6.72 -3.49 0.51
C ALA A 43 5.35 -3.39 -0.19
N ILE A 44 4.27 -3.23 0.58
CA ILE A 44 2.90 -3.17 0.06
C ILE A 44 2.71 -1.96 -0.86
N SER A 45 3.27 -0.80 -0.50
CA SER A 45 3.13 0.41 -1.30
C SER A 45 3.80 0.28 -2.68
N ALA A 46 4.99 -0.31 -2.74
CA ALA A 46 5.66 -0.59 -4.03
C ALA A 46 4.89 -1.63 -4.86
N LEU A 47 4.40 -2.70 -4.22
CA LEU A 47 3.59 -3.75 -4.86
C LEU A 47 2.33 -3.16 -5.52
N ILE A 48 1.58 -2.36 -4.77
CA ILE A 48 0.30 -1.81 -5.24
C ILE A 48 0.51 -0.72 -6.27
N CYS A 49 1.58 0.09 -6.12
CA CYS A 49 1.94 1.08 -7.13
C CYS A 49 2.18 0.41 -8.49
N LEU A 50 2.84 -0.75 -8.53
CA LEU A 50 3.17 -1.48 -9.76
C LEU A 50 2.19 -2.59 -10.16
N ALA A 51 1.02 -2.68 -9.54
CA ALA A 51 0.12 -3.80 -9.80
C ALA A 51 -0.28 -3.88 -11.30
N PRO A 52 -0.40 -5.10 -11.87
CA PRO A 52 -0.76 -5.26 -13.28
C PRO A 52 -2.15 -4.68 -13.60
N GLY A 53 -2.30 -4.06 -14.77
CA GLY A 53 -3.60 -3.56 -15.26
C GLY A 53 -3.97 -2.15 -14.80
N ILE A 54 -3.07 -1.46 -14.07
CA ILE A 54 -3.26 -0.09 -13.64
C ILE A 54 -3.00 0.88 -14.82
N PRO A 55 -3.86 1.88 -15.05
CA PRO A 55 -3.71 2.83 -16.17
C PRO A 55 -2.60 3.87 -15.95
N SER A 56 -2.34 4.26 -14.69
CA SER A 56 -1.20 5.11 -14.33
C SER A 56 -0.67 4.76 -12.93
N HIS A 57 0.59 4.37 -12.83
CA HIS A 57 1.24 4.00 -11.57
C HIS A 57 1.53 5.24 -10.72
N VAL A 58 1.75 6.39 -11.35
CA VAL A 58 1.91 7.67 -10.62
C VAL A 58 0.60 8.06 -9.93
N ARG A 59 -0.53 8.07 -10.65
CA ARG A 59 -1.84 8.36 -10.05
C ARG A 59 -2.23 7.32 -9.00
N GLN A 60 -1.89 6.06 -9.24
CA GLN A 60 -2.04 5.00 -8.25
C GLN A 60 -1.23 5.29 -6.97
N GLY A 61 0.04 5.67 -7.11
CA GLY A 61 0.91 5.98 -5.99
C GLY A 61 0.40 7.16 -5.17
N LEU A 62 -0.07 8.23 -5.83
CA LEU A 62 -0.70 9.37 -5.15
C LEU A 62 -1.97 8.96 -4.39
N GLY A 63 -2.86 8.20 -5.04
CA GLY A 63 -4.07 7.68 -4.40
C GLY A 63 -3.76 6.76 -3.21
N LEU A 64 -2.74 5.91 -3.35
CA LEU A 64 -2.26 5.07 -2.27
C LEU A 64 -1.79 5.91 -1.08
N MET A 65 -0.97 6.95 -1.29
CA MET A 65 -0.51 7.81 -0.19
C MET A 65 -1.68 8.44 0.57
N VAL A 66 -2.69 8.95 -0.14
CA VAL A 66 -3.89 9.52 0.49
C VAL A 66 -4.61 8.46 1.33
N GLY A 67 -4.88 7.29 0.74
CA GLY A 67 -5.58 6.20 1.42
C GLY A 67 -4.83 5.73 2.66
N VAL A 68 -3.54 5.45 2.53
CA VAL A 68 -2.71 4.99 3.67
C VAL A 68 -2.64 6.05 4.76
N THR A 69 -2.54 7.34 4.43
CA THR A 69 -2.54 8.43 5.42
C THR A 69 -3.81 8.38 6.28
N VAL A 70 -4.98 8.29 5.64
CA VAL A 70 -6.26 8.16 6.35
C VAL A 70 -6.28 6.91 7.22
N GLY A 71 -5.84 5.77 6.67
CA GLY A 71 -5.85 4.50 7.39
C GLY A 71 -4.90 4.47 8.59
N ILE A 72 -3.71 5.06 8.49
CA ILE A 72 -2.78 5.22 9.62
C ILE A 72 -3.44 6.08 10.70
N LEU A 73 -3.99 7.25 10.35
CA LEU A 73 -4.63 8.12 11.34
C LEU A 73 -5.77 7.42 12.08
N VAL A 74 -6.66 6.74 11.35
CA VAL A 74 -7.77 6.00 11.96
C VAL A 74 -7.26 4.82 12.78
N GLY A 75 -6.27 4.08 12.28
CA GLY A 75 -5.66 2.95 12.99
C GLY A 75 -4.99 3.36 14.30
N GLU A 76 -4.25 4.48 14.31
CA GLU A 76 -3.59 5.03 15.50
C GLU A 76 -4.63 5.46 16.55
N ILE A 77 -5.71 6.11 16.14
CA ILE A 77 -6.83 6.44 17.05
C ILE A 77 -7.47 5.15 17.59
N ALA A 78 -7.67 4.15 16.73
CA ALA A 78 -8.27 2.90 17.13
C ALA A 78 -7.41 2.13 18.14
N LEU A 79 -6.07 2.27 18.11
CA LEU A 79 -5.18 1.65 19.12
C LEU A 79 -5.46 2.13 20.56
N LEU A 80 -6.12 3.27 20.74
CA LEU A 80 -6.54 3.77 22.06
C LEU A 80 -7.67 2.94 22.68
N VAL A 81 -8.39 2.15 21.87
CA VAL A 81 -9.46 1.26 22.34
C VAL A 81 -8.85 -0.03 22.92
N PRO A 82 -9.29 -0.49 24.12
CA PRO A 82 -8.77 -1.69 24.76
C PRO A 82 -8.74 -2.94 23.87
N HIS A 83 -7.78 -3.83 24.14
CA HIS A 83 -7.55 -5.03 23.34
C HIS A 83 -8.68 -6.08 23.41
N ASP A 84 -9.51 -6.04 24.46
CA ASP A 84 -10.60 -6.99 24.68
C ASP A 84 -11.65 -6.99 23.55
N PHE A 85 -11.70 -5.93 22.75
CA PHE A 85 -12.61 -5.76 21.62
C PHE A 85 -11.91 -5.85 20.26
N ALA A 86 -10.85 -6.66 20.13
CA ALA A 86 -9.97 -6.70 18.95
C ALA A 86 -10.73 -6.78 17.61
N GLU A 87 -11.73 -7.66 17.50
CA GLU A 87 -12.51 -7.85 16.27
C GLU A 87 -13.39 -6.63 15.95
N ILE A 88 -14.10 -6.10 16.96
CA ILE A 88 -14.97 -4.93 16.81
C ILE A 88 -14.12 -3.70 16.46
N ARG A 89 -12.97 -3.54 17.10
CA ARG A 89 -12.00 -2.48 16.85
C ARG A 89 -11.47 -2.55 15.42
N LEU A 90 -11.12 -3.75 14.95
CA LEU A 90 -10.69 -3.97 13.57
C LEU A 90 -11.79 -3.64 12.56
N ALA A 91 -13.01 -4.17 12.76
CA ALA A 91 -14.13 -3.95 11.85
C ALA A 91 -14.52 -2.47 11.78
N SER A 92 -14.66 -1.82 12.94
CA SER A 92 -15.03 -0.40 13.04
C SER A 92 -13.97 0.53 12.45
N ALA A 93 -12.69 0.34 12.78
CA ALA A 93 -11.60 1.16 12.22
C ALA A 93 -11.50 1.01 10.70
N THR A 94 -11.63 -0.22 10.19
CA THR A 94 -11.61 -0.49 8.75
C THR A 94 -12.76 0.22 8.06
N PHE A 95 -13.98 0.06 8.57
CA PHE A 95 -15.18 0.70 8.03
C PHE A 95 -15.05 2.22 8.03
N ILE A 96 -14.67 2.82 9.16
CA ILE A 96 -14.52 4.27 9.31
C ILE A 96 -13.46 4.80 8.33
N ALA A 97 -12.30 4.15 8.24
CA ALA A 97 -11.24 4.56 7.31
C ALA A 97 -11.70 4.52 5.85
N MET A 98 -12.42 3.46 5.45
CA MET A 98 -12.96 3.33 4.10
C MET A 98 -14.00 4.41 3.79
N ILE A 99 -14.92 4.71 4.72
CA ILE A 99 -15.92 5.76 4.53
C ILE A 99 -15.25 7.14 4.38
N LEU A 100 -14.35 7.49 5.30
CA LEU A 100 -13.62 8.77 5.25
C LEU A 100 -12.85 8.92 3.92
N ALA A 101 -12.16 7.87 3.49
CA ALA A 101 -11.42 7.89 2.23
C ALA A 101 -12.33 7.95 0.99
N SER A 102 -13.52 7.34 1.05
CA SER A 102 -14.50 7.36 -0.06
C SER A 102 -15.08 8.75 -0.30
N MET A 103 -15.14 9.60 0.73
CA MET A 103 -15.65 10.98 0.62
C MET A 103 -14.83 11.86 -0.35
N PHE A 104 -13.59 11.48 -0.66
CA PHE A 104 -12.75 12.22 -1.60
C PHE A 104 -13.10 11.97 -3.07
N GLY A 105 -13.96 10.99 -3.40
CA GLY A 105 -14.32 10.66 -4.79
C GLY A 105 -13.14 10.19 -5.64
N LEU A 106 -12.10 9.63 -5.01
CA LEU A 106 -10.86 9.18 -5.63
C LEU A 106 -10.96 7.73 -6.14
N PRO A 107 -9.99 7.25 -6.95
CA PRO A 107 -10.01 5.88 -7.47
C PRO A 107 -10.08 4.81 -6.37
N PRO A 108 -10.56 3.58 -6.68
CA PRO A 108 -10.79 2.53 -5.68
C PRO A 108 -9.59 2.20 -4.77
N VAL A 109 -8.36 2.44 -5.22
CA VAL A 109 -7.15 2.26 -4.39
C VAL A 109 -7.20 3.05 -3.09
N VAL A 110 -7.80 4.25 -3.09
CA VAL A 110 -7.80 5.14 -1.92
C VAL A 110 -8.59 4.54 -0.75
N PRO A 111 -9.89 4.22 -0.88
CA PRO A 111 -10.62 3.57 0.21
C PRO A 111 -10.09 2.18 0.54
N ILE A 112 -9.65 1.40 -0.45
CA ILE A 112 -9.04 0.07 -0.19
C ILE A 112 -7.82 0.21 0.71
N GLN A 113 -6.93 1.16 0.43
CA GLN A 113 -5.71 1.36 1.22
C GLN A 113 -5.98 1.99 2.58
N ALA A 114 -6.99 2.84 2.71
CA ALA A 114 -7.40 3.33 4.02
C ALA A 114 -7.84 2.19 4.94
N GLY A 115 -8.73 1.31 4.47
CA GLY A 115 -9.15 0.14 5.25
C GLY A 115 -7.99 -0.80 5.57
N ALA A 116 -7.22 -1.21 4.55
CA ALA A 116 -6.10 -2.13 4.74
C ALA A 116 -5.02 -1.58 5.67
N SER A 117 -4.74 -0.27 5.61
CA SER A 117 -3.73 0.36 6.48
C SER A 117 -4.21 0.44 7.92
N ALA A 118 -5.47 0.77 8.16
CA ALA A 118 -6.05 0.74 9.50
C ALA A 118 -5.97 -0.67 10.12
N MET A 119 -6.27 -1.71 9.33
CA MET A 119 -6.08 -3.10 9.75
C MET A 119 -4.63 -3.40 10.11
N LEU A 120 -3.68 -3.05 9.24
CA LEU A 120 -2.26 -3.30 9.46
C LEU A 120 -1.74 -2.59 10.71
N VAL A 121 -2.13 -1.34 10.95
CA VAL A 121 -1.76 -0.60 12.16
C VAL A 121 -2.25 -1.33 13.42
N LEU A 122 -3.51 -1.79 13.43
CA LEU A 122 -4.08 -2.52 14.56
C LEU A 122 -3.42 -3.90 14.78
N LEU A 123 -3.13 -4.62 13.69
CA LEU A 123 -2.53 -5.96 13.75
C LEU A 123 -1.06 -5.94 14.16
N MET A 124 -0.32 -4.91 13.74
CA MET A 124 1.10 -4.74 14.11
C MET A 124 1.25 -4.10 15.51
N GLY A 125 0.20 -3.49 16.05
CA GLY A 125 0.21 -2.89 17.38
C GLY A 125 0.98 -1.56 17.45
N PRO A 126 1.13 -0.98 18.66
CA PRO A 126 1.66 0.38 18.84
C PRO A 126 3.20 0.47 18.79
N GLN A 127 3.90 -0.64 18.62
CA GLN A 127 5.38 -0.70 18.70
C GLN A 127 6.08 0.13 17.61
N VAL A 128 5.37 0.40 16.51
CA VAL A 128 5.85 1.23 15.41
C VAL A 128 4.98 2.47 15.36
N ALA A 129 5.59 3.65 15.40
CA ALA A 129 4.87 4.91 15.30
C ALA A 129 4.26 5.11 13.90
N GLY A 130 3.10 5.76 13.83
CA GLY A 130 2.44 6.08 12.56
C GLY A 130 3.33 6.85 11.57
N LEU A 131 4.22 7.71 12.08
CA LEU A 131 5.19 8.43 11.24
C LEU A 131 6.16 7.46 10.53
N VAL A 132 6.65 6.43 11.23
CA VAL A 132 7.56 5.41 10.65
C VAL A 132 6.84 4.66 9.53
N ARG A 133 5.57 4.28 9.77
CA ARG A 133 4.72 3.65 8.74
C ARG A 133 4.51 4.56 7.54
N PHE A 134 4.32 5.86 7.76
CA PHE A 134 4.15 6.81 6.67
C PHE A 134 5.43 7.01 5.86
N ILE A 135 6.60 7.05 6.50
CA ILE A 135 7.91 7.07 5.81
C ILE A 135 8.08 5.82 4.95
N ASP A 136 7.72 4.64 5.47
CA ASP A 136 7.74 3.40 4.70
C ASP A 136 6.90 3.49 3.42
N VAL A 137 5.70 4.09 3.50
CA VAL A 137 4.84 4.32 2.33
C VAL A 137 5.54 5.17 1.29
N ILE A 138 6.20 6.25 1.71
CA ILE A 138 6.95 7.12 0.80
C ILE A 138 8.04 6.33 0.09
N VAL A 139 8.82 5.51 0.82
CA VAL A 139 9.86 4.66 0.24
C VAL A 139 9.27 3.69 -0.80
N GLY A 140 8.14 3.05 -0.48
CA GLY A 140 7.48 2.13 -1.37
C GLY A 140 6.89 2.79 -2.62
N VAL A 141 6.21 3.92 -2.47
CA VAL A 141 5.65 4.69 -3.60
C VAL A 141 6.77 5.22 -4.48
N ALA A 142 7.83 5.79 -3.90
CA ALA A 142 8.99 6.27 -4.65
C ALA A 142 9.60 5.12 -5.46
N THR A 143 9.84 3.97 -4.83
CA THR A 143 10.37 2.78 -5.50
C THR A 143 9.47 2.33 -6.65
N GLY A 144 8.16 2.20 -6.41
CA GLY A 144 7.19 1.76 -7.41
C GLY A 144 7.12 2.72 -8.60
N VAL A 145 7.03 4.02 -8.34
CA VAL A 145 7.00 5.05 -9.39
C VAL A 145 8.31 5.07 -10.18
N THR A 146 9.47 4.98 -9.53
CA THR A 146 10.76 4.92 -10.23
C THR A 146 10.83 3.73 -11.17
N VAL A 147 10.41 2.54 -10.72
CA VAL A 147 10.36 1.35 -11.57
C VAL A 147 9.39 1.54 -12.74
N ALA A 148 8.21 2.13 -12.51
CA ALA A 148 7.25 2.40 -13.58
C ALA A 148 7.80 3.36 -14.64
N LEU A 149 8.47 4.45 -14.22
CA LEU A 149 9.06 5.43 -15.12
C LEU A 149 10.21 4.83 -15.94
N VAL A 150 11.09 4.05 -15.31
CA VAL A 150 12.28 3.48 -15.97
C VAL A 150 11.93 2.29 -16.86
N PHE A 151 11.13 1.34 -16.37
CA PHE A 151 10.90 0.06 -17.04
C PHE A 151 9.60 0.01 -17.84
N PHE A 152 8.56 0.72 -17.43
CA PHE A 152 7.27 0.73 -18.14
C PHE A 152 7.08 1.94 -19.06
N ARG A 153 8.10 2.83 -19.14
CA ARG A 153 8.10 4.06 -19.95
C ARG A 153 6.82 4.87 -19.74
N GLU A 154 6.34 4.93 -18.51
CA GLU A 154 5.16 5.72 -18.19
C GLU A 154 5.45 7.20 -18.48
N ARG A 155 4.71 7.81 -19.41
CA ARG A 155 4.81 9.25 -19.65
C ARG A 155 4.01 9.96 -18.57
N LEU A 156 4.65 10.87 -17.84
CA LEU A 156 4.00 11.75 -16.87
C LEU A 156 2.89 12.55 -17.59
N LYS A 157 1.65 12.08 -17.48
CA LYS A 157 0.45 12.86 -17.82
C LYS A 157 -0.10 13.41 -16.52
N LEU A 158 0.59 14.43 -16.00
CA LEU A 158 0.17 15.19 -14.82
C LEU A 158 -1.20 15.83 -15.11
#